data_AF-A0A3M9LLX7-F1
#
_entry.id   AF-A0A3M9LLX7-F1
#
_cell.length_a   1.000
_cell.length_b   1.000
_cell.length_c   1.000
_cell.angle_alpha   90.00
_cell.angle_beta   90.00
_cell.angle_gamma   90.00
#
_symmetry.space_group_name_H-M   'P 1'
#
loop_
_entity.id
_entity.type
_entity.pdbx_description
1 polymer ?
#
loop_
_entity_poly.entity_id
_entity_poly.type
_entity_poly.pdbx_seq_one_letter_code
_entity_poly.pdbx_strand_id
1 'polypeptide(L)'
;MKYTFQDSTDLPVQRDFIEDLKNFVDACSKVLPVEKEAIEKNENYRKNIDSLEKALEELNSSNDKTMECVKSLNSDFAGQYLDEYKKSVLEACDRAAHEGLEQVNISIEKERNDYNKFMNSIGSQVLSMLNPLFEGGIYGSHESYSMEAENGHLTGKKITTLGSMQSFFELSYNRSSVAIKDLIDTLFIPTWARAGLISKEKKIKMEDLSEYLLKSFEYDGNEYVEVSFSNKKADHSLMIISDGDEYSVIFDDTDITADPALFKSITLEEIDSLVNNLVEFARYNIASRKLVNLMAGDENAIFSNEIFDCLKAVAEQYSDIITQCRERGYVKGEITIKIEQEDGTRTEKYVDRSEIFNRLSELGSEGLEIAGILGVESYKSDSH
;
A
#
# COMPACT_ATOMS: atom_id res chain seq x y z
N MET A 1 25.88 11.39 9.52
CA MET A 1 26.43 10.06 9.17
C MET A 1 26.35 9.86 7.65
N LYS A 2 27.35 9.24 7.04
CA LYS A 2 27.45 9.04 5.59
C LYS A 2 27.73 7.57 5.26
N TYR A 3 27.06 7.05 4.24
CA TYR A 3 27.20 5.66 3.78
C TYR A 3 27.84 5.62 2.39
N THR A 4 28.87 4.79 2.26
CA THR A 4 29.67 4.69 1.02
C THR A 4 29.99 3.24 0.69
N PHE A 5 30.28 2.97 -0.58
CA PHE A 5 30.96 1.75 -1.00
C PHE A 5 32.40 1.72 -0.46
N GLN A 6 33.10 0.58 -0.59
CA GLN A 6 34.47 0.45 -0.11
C GLN A 6 35.48 1.44 -0.73
N ASP A 7 35.22 1.90 -1.96
CA ASP A 7 36.02 2.90 -2.67
C ASP A 7 35.69 4.36 -2.25
N SER A 8 34.85 4.55 -1.24
CA SER A 8 34.37 5.84 -0.73
C SER A 8 33.41 6.59 -1.68
N THR A 9 32.90 5.95 -2.73
CA THR A 9 31.76 6.47 -3.51
C THR A 9 30.48 6.36 -2.70
N ASP A 10 29.62 7.36 -2.79
CA ASP A 10 28.35 7.41 -2.04
C ASP A 10 27.41 6.29 -2.47
N LEU A 11 26.74 5.67 -1.49
CA LEU A 11 25.63 4.77 -1.79
C LEU A 11 24.48 5.56 -2.43
N PRO A 12 23.68 4.93 -3.32
CA PRO A 12 22.55 5.58 -3.99
C PRO A 12 21.50 6.11 -3.00
N VAL A 13 21.37 5.45 -1.85
CA VAL A 13 20.58 5.94 -0.71
C VAL A 13 21.47 5.91 0.52
N GLN A 14 21.44 6.99 1.31
CA GLN A 14 22.26 7.14 2.50
C GLN A 14 21.67 6.37 3.70
N ARG A 15 21.68 5.04 3.60
CA ARG A 15 21.13 4.10 4.59
C ARG A 15 22.02 2.86 4.75
N ASP A 16 21.84 2.14 5.84
CA ASP A 16 22.55 0.89 6.13
C ASP A 16 22.03 -0.27 5.25
N PHE A 17 22.57 -0.38 4.05
CA PHE A 17 22.19 -1.43 3.10
C PHE A 17 22.39 -2.85 3.63
N ILE A 18 23.37 -3.08 4.52
CA ILE A 18 23.62 -4.42 5.07
C ILE A 18 22.47 -4.82 6.01
N GLU A 19 21.96 -3.88 6.80
CA GLU A 19 20.77 -4.12 7.62
C GLU A 19 19.53 -4.35 6.75
N ASP A 20 19.35 -3.55 5.71
CA ASP A 20 18.21 -3.70 4.80
C ASP A 20 18.20 -5.08 4.12
N LEU A 21 19.37 -5.55 3.68
CA LEU A 21 19.51 -6.86 3.05
C LEU A 21 19.20 -7.99 4.04
N LYS A 22 19.62 -7.86 5.30
CA LYS A 22 19.26 -8.81 6.36
C LYS A 22 17.75 -8.81 6.63
N ASN A 23 17.15 -7.62 6.72
CA ASN A 23 15.69 -7.47 6.89
C ASN A 23 14.91 -8.08 5.72
N PHE A 24 15.42 -7.93 4.49
CA PHE A 24 14.84 -8.55 3.30
C PHE A 24 14.87 -10.08 3.38
N VAL A 25 16.02 -10.68 3.72
CA VAL A 25 16.15 -12.14 3.87
C VAL A 25 15.26 -12.65 5.01
N ASP A 26 15.21 -11.94 6.14
CA ASP A 26 14.32 -12.22 7.26
C ASP A 26 12.84 -12.22 6.85
N ALA A 27 12.43 -11.24 6.03
CA ALA A 27 11.07 -11.15 5.51
C ALA A 27 10.75 -12.34 4.60
N CYS A 28 11.65 -12.69 3.68
CA CYS A 28 11.50 -13.87 2.82
C CYS A 28 11.32 -15.15 3.66
N SER A 29 12.18 -15.37 4.67
CA SER A 29 12.10 -16.55 5.53
C SER A 29 10.81 -16.66 6.33
N LYS A 30 10.17 -15.53 6.65
CA LYS A 30 8.90 -15.50 7.42
C LYS A 30 7.69 -15.68 6.53
N VAL A 31 7.70 -15.09 5.33
CA VAL A 31 6.50 -14.89 4.51
C VAL A 31 6.30 -16.01 3.49
N LEU A 32 7.36 -16.48 2.82
CA LEU A 32 7.24 -17.51 1.79
C LEU A 32 6.60 -18.82 2.32
N PRO A 33 6.95 -19.32 3.52
CA PRO A 33 6.27 -20.50 4.06
C PRO A 33 4.77 -20.28 4.30
N VAL A 34 4.36 -19.08 4.70
CA VAL A 34 2.96 -18.72 4.96
C VAL A 34 2.19 -18.60 3.65
N GLU A 35 2.77 -17.98 2.63
CA GLU A 35 2.20 -17.89 1.29
C GLU A 35 1.97 -19.28 0.70
N LYS A 36 2.96 -20.16 0.79
CA LYS A 36 2.83 -21.55 0.34
C LYS A 36 1.67 -22.29 1.00
N GLU A 37 1.55 -22.18 2.33
CA GLU A 37 0.41 -22.77 3.06
C GLU A 37 -0.93 -22.16 2.62
N ALA A 38 -0.95 -20.86 2.34
CA ALA A 38 -2.13 -20.15 1.87
C ALA A 38 -2.57 -20.60 0.47
N ILE A 39 -1.63 -20.79 -0.46
CA ILE A 39 -1.90 -21.33 -1.80
C ILE A 39 -2.55 -22.72 -1.70
N GLU A 40 -1.95 -23.62 -0.93
CA GLU A 40 -2.46 -25.00 -0.77
C GLU A 40 -3.89 -25.01 -0.19
N LYS A 41 -4.16 -24.16 0.81
CA LYS A 41 -5.50 -24.03 1.39
C LYS A 41 -6.50 -23.36 0.45
N ASN A 42 -6.09 -22.34 -0.29
CA ASN A 42 -6.93 -21.64 -1.27
C ASN A 42 -7.41 -22.60 -2.36
N GLU A 43 -6.51 -23.45 -2.87
CA GLU A 43 -6.90 -24.50 -3.81
C GLU A 43 -7.95 -25.46 -3.26
N ASN A 44 -7.86 -25.83 -1.97
CA ASN A 44 -8.83 -26.72 -1.34
C ASN A 44 -10.20 -26.04 -1.21
N TYR A 45 -10.25 -24.77 -0.78
CA TYR A 45 -11.49 -23.99 -0.75
C TYR A 45 -12.14 -23.89 -2.13
N ARG A 46 -11.35 -23.56 -3.17
CA ARG A 46 -11.85 -23.52 -4.56
C ARG A 46 -12.43 -24.86 -4.99
N LYS A 47 -11.70 -25.96 -4.79
CA LYS A 47 -12.17 -27.32 -5.13
C LYS A 47 -13.47 -27.70 -4.39
N ASN A 48 -13.60 -27.32 -3.12
CA ASN A 48 -14.80 -27.59 -2.33
C ASN A 48 -16.01 -26.80 -2.85
N ILE A 49 -15.83 -25.50 -3.12
CA ILE A 49 -16.88 -24.64 -3.67
C ILE A 49 -17.32 -25.17 -5.04
N ASP A 50 -16.39 -25.45 -5.95
CA ASP A 50 -16.69 -26.00 -7.27
C ASP A 50 -17.49 -27.32 -7.18
N SER A 51 -17.13 -28.19 -6.23
CA SER A 51 -17.85 -29.45 -5.99
C SER A 51 -19.27 -29.22 -5.47
N LEU A 52 -19.49 -28.23 -4.61
CA LEU A 52 -20.82 -27.89 -4.10
C LEU A 52 -21.68 -27.23 -5.18
N GLU A 53 -21.10 -26.34 -5.98
CA GLU A 53 -21.78 -25.71 -7.12
C GLU A 53 -22.22 -26.76 -8.15
N LYS A 54 -21.36 -27.75 -8.44
CA LYS A 54 -21.73 -28.89 -9.28
C LYS A 54 -22.86 -29.73 -8.66
N ALA A 55 -22.85 -29.97 -7.35
CA ALA A 55 -23.94 -30.69 -6.68
C ALA A 55 -25.27 -29.93 -6.78
N LEU A 56 -25.23 -28.59 -6.73
CA LEU A 56 -26.40 -27.73 -6.92
C LEU A 56 -26.96 -27.86 -8.34
N GLU A 57 -26.11 -27.85 -9.36
CA GLU A 57 -26.50 -28.09 -10.75
C GLU A 57 -27.11 -29.49 -10.96
N GLU A 58 -26.49 -30.52 -10.40
CA GLU A 58 -26.96 -31.91 -10.50
C GLU A 58 -28.32 -32.11 -9.80
N LEU A 59 -28.54 -31.50 -8.64
CA LEU A 59 -29.82 -31.52 -7.93
C LEU A 59 -30.93 -30.84 -8.74
N ASN A 60 -30.68 -29.65 -9.28
CA ASN A 60 -31.62 -28.95 -10.14
C ASN A 60 -31.98 -29.78 -11.38
N SER A 61 -30.98 -30.27 -12.11
CA SER A 61 -31.20 -31.09 -13.30
C SER A 61 -31.96 -32.39 -13.01
N SER A 62 -31.68 -33.01 -11.86
CA SER A 62 -32.36 -34.24 -11.44
C SER A 62 -33.81 -33.99 -11.05
N ASN A 63 -34.10 -32.86 -10.39
CA ASN A 63 -35.47 -32.46 -10.08
C ASN A 63 -36.26 -32.22 -11.37
N ASP A 64 -35.72 -31.44 -12.32
CA ASP A 64 -36.39 -31.14 -13.60
C ASP A 64 -36.76 -32.42 -14.37
N LYS A 65 -35.81 -33.36 -14.49
CA LYS A 65 -36.03 -34.67 -15.14
C LYS A 65 -37.10 -35.49 -14.42
N THR A 66 -37.10 -35.47 -13.08
CA THR A 66 -38.08 -36.19 -12.27
C THR A 66 -39.47 -35.60 -12.47
N MET A 67 -39.59 -34.28 -12.44
CA MET A 67 -40.85 -33.56 -12.65
C MET A 67 -41.41 -33.83 -14.06
N GLU A 68 -40.56 -33.85 -15.09
CA GLU A 68 -40.96 -34.19 -16.46
C GLU A 68 -41.44 -35.65 -16.57
N CYS A 69 -40.69 -36.59 -15.98
CA CYS A 69 -41.06 -38.01 -15.98
C CYS A 69 -42.44 -38.23 -15.34
N VAL A 70 -42.68 -37.66 -14.15
CA VAL A 70 -43.97 -37.80 -13.44
C VAL A 70 -45.12 -37.16 -14.23
N LYS A 71 -44.89 -35.99 -14.85
CA LYS A 71 -45.89 -35.33 -15.71
C LYS A 71 -46.24 -36.15 -16.95
N SER A 72 -45.30 -36.93 -17.48
CA SER A 72 -45.48 -37.73 -18.71
C SER A 72 -46.32 -39.01 -18.54
N LEU A 73 -46.53 -39.48 -17.31
CA LEU A 73 -47.33 -40.68 -17.03
C LEU A 73 -48.80 -40.47 -17.44
N ASN A 74 -49.43 -41.37 -18.20
CA ASN A 74 -50.84 -41.24 -18.60
C ASN A 74 -51.59 -42.58 -18.43
N SER A 75 -52.90 -42.52 -18.17
CA SER A 75 -53.76 -43.70 -18.03
C SER A 75 -55.17 -43.45 -18.54
N ASP A 76 -55.66 -44.33 -19.41
CA ASP A 76 -56.99 -44.24 -20.02
C ASP A 76 -58.12 -44.68 -19.08
N PHE A 77 -57.81 -45.37 -17.97
CA PHE A 77 -58.80 -45.97 -17.08
C PHE A 77 -58.84 -45.39 -15.67
N ALA A 78 -57.79 -44.68 -15.23
CA ALA A 78 -57.64 -44.24 -13.83
C ALA A 78 -57.36 -42.73 -13.67
N GLY A 79 -57.76 -41.91 -14.66
CA GLY A 79 -57.37 -40.50 -14.79
C GLY A 79 -57.37 -39.69 -13.49
N GLN A 80 -58.50 -39.60 -12.77
CA GLN A 80 -58.60 -38.80 -11.55
C GLN A 80 -57.69 -39.31 -10.40
N TYR A 81 -57.62 -40.63 -10.19
CA TYR A 81 -56.76 -41.21 -9.16
C TYR A 81 -55.27 -41.05 -9.51
N LEU A 82 -54.93 -41.11 -10.81
CA LEU A 82 -53.57 -40.89 -11.29
C LEU A 82 -53.15 -39.43 -11.13
N ASP A 83 -54.04 -38.47 -11.38
CA ASP A 83 -53.74 -37.04 -11.24
C ASP A 83 -53.49 -36.63 -9.78
N GLU A 84 -54.27 -37.16 -8.83
CA GLU A 84 -54.02 -36.97 -7.40
C GLU A 84 -52.67 -37.57 -6.97
N TYR A 85 -52.35 -38.78 -7.42
CA TYR A 85 -51.06 -39.42 -7.16
C TYR A 85 -49.89 -38.60 -7.73
N LYS A 86 -49.96 -38.17 -8.99
CA LYS A 86 -48.94 -37.32 -9.63
C LYS A 86 -48.72 -36.05 -8.83
N LYS A 87 -49.80 -35.36 -8.44
CA LYS A 87 -49.70 -34.13 -7.67
C LYS A 87 -48.93 -34.34 -6.37
N SER A 88 -49.26 -35.39 -5.61
CA SER A 88 -48.55 -35.70 -4.36
C SER A 88 -47.08 -36.04 -4.59
N VAL A 89 -46.74 -36.76 -5.66
CA VAL A 89 -45.34 -37.05 -6.01
C VAL A 89 -44.59 -35.77 -6.39
N LEU A 90 -45.18 -34.93 -7.26
CA LEU A 90 -44.57 -33.67 -7.69
C LEU A 90 -44.32 -32.73 -6.49
N GLU A 91 -45.30 -32.59 -5.59
CA GLU A 91 -45.16 -31.77 -4.37
C GLU A 91 -44.07 -32.31 -3.43
N ALA A 92 -43.94 -33.63 -3.30
CA ALA A 92 -42.90 -34.25 -2.49
C ALA A 92 -41.50 -34.09 -3.10
N CYS A 93 -41.37 -34.29 -4.42
CA CYS A 93 -40.12 -34.09 -5.16
C CYS A 93 -39.65 -32.64 -5.09
N ASP A 94 -40.56 -31.69 -5.35
CA ASP A 94 -40.25 -30.26 -5.31
C ASP A 94 -39.78 -29.82 -3.92
N ARG A 95 -40.47 -30.26 -2.86
CA ARG A 95 -40.05 -29.99 -1.48
C ARG A 95 -38.67 -30.58 -1.17
N ALA A 96 -38.43 -31.84 -1.51
CA ALA A 96 -37.15 -32.50 -1.26
C ALA A 96 -36.00 -31.84 -2.03
N ALA A 97 -36.25 -31.43 -3.28
CA ALA A 97 -35.28 -30.68 -4.07
C ALA A 97 -35.00 -29.31 -3.46
N HIS A 98 -36.04 -28.57 -3.04
CA HIS A 98 -35.89 -27.27 -2.40
C HIS A 98 -35.06 -27.36 -1.11
N GLU A 99 -35.38 -28.31 -0.23
CA GLU A 99 -34.63 -28.55 1.01
C GLU A 99 -33.16 -28.91 0.70
N GLY A 100 -32.91 -29.77 -0.30
CA GLY A 100 -31.56 -30.13 -0.72
C GLY A 100 -30.76 -28.94 -1.27
N LEU A 101 -31.37 -28.12 -2.13
CA LEU A 101 -30.75 -26.93 -2.69
C LEU A 101 -30.43 -25.90 -1.62
N GLU A 102 -31.32 -25.70 -0.65
CA GLU A 102 -31.09 -24.81 0.50
C GLU A 102 -29.86 -25.26 1.30
N GLN A 103 -29.75 -26.56 1.61
CA GLN A 103 -28.59 -27.10 2.35
C GLN A 103 -27.26 -26.93 1.59
N VAL A 104 -27.26 -27.13 0.27
CA VAL A 104 -26.06 -26.92 -0.55
C VAL A 104 -25.69 -25.43 -0.58
N ASN A 105 -26.65 -24.53 -0.76
CA ASN A 105 -26.40 -23.08 -0.72
C ASN A 105 -25.83 -22.63 0.64
N ILE A 106 -26.41 -23.08 1.76
CA ILE A 106 -25.87 -22.82 3.11
C ILE A 106 -24.42 -23.30 3.23
N SER A 107 -24.10 -24.45 2.64
CA SER A 107 -22.74 -25.01 2.65
C SER A 107 -21.77 -24.17 1.81
N ILE A 108 -22.18 -23.69 0.63
CA ILE A 108 -21.38 -22.78 -0.20
C ILE A 108 -21.11 -21.47 0.53
N GLU A 109 -22.15 -20.85 1.12
CA GLU A 109 -22.01 -19.62 1.88
C GLU A 109 -21.07 -19.79 3.08
N LYS A 110 -21.20 -20.92 3.79
CA LYS A 110 -20.29 -21.24 4.89
C LYS A 110 -18.85 -21.36 4.40
N GLU A 111 -18.60 -22.10 3.33
CA GLU A 111 -17.25 -22.30 2.78
C GLU A 111 -16.63 -20.97 2.32
N ARG A 112 -17.40 -20.11 1.64
CA ARG A 112 -16.97 -18.76 1.24
C ARG A 112 -16.66 -17.87 2.45
N ASN A 113 -17.48 -17.95 3.50
CA ASN A 113 -17.24 -17.20 4.73
C ASN A 113 -15.98 -17.67 5.47
N ASP A 114 -15.75 -18.98 5.52
CA ASP A 114 -14.57 -19.56 6.15
C ASP A 114 -13.30 -19.22 5.35
N TYR A 115 -13.37 -19.25 4.01
CA TYR A 115 -12.32 -18.76 3.12
C TYR A 115 -11.98 -17.28 3.37
N ASN A 116 -12.99 -16.40 3.40
CA ASN A 116 -12.76 -14.96 3.62
C ASN A 116 -12.11 -14.69 4.98
N LYS A 117 -12.53 -15.38 6.05
CA LYS A 117 -11.89 -15.27 7.36
C LYS A 117 -10.44 -15.74 7.34
N PHE A 118 -10.18 -16.87 6.67
CA PHE A 118 -8.84 -17.40 6.50
C PHE A 118 -7.93 -16.40 5.77
N MET A 119 -8.35 -15.90 4.61
CA MET A 119 -7.55 -14.94 3.82
C MET A 119 -7.32 -13.62 4.54
N ASN A 120 -8.31 -13.10 5.27
CA ASN A 120 -8.12 -11.89 6.08
C ASN A 120 -7.11 -12.09 7.22
N SER A 121 -7.12 -13.28 7.86
CA SER A 121 -6.16 -13.64 8.89
C SER A 121 -4.74 -13.76 8.33
N ILE A 122 -4.59 -14.47 7.20
CA ILE A 122 -3.31 -14.58 6.48
C ILE A 122 -2.82 -13.20 6.05
N GLY A 123 -3.69 -12.37 5.47
CA GLY A 123 -3.32 -11.03 5.03
C GLY A 123 -2.80 -10.16 6.15
N SER A 124 -3.47 -10.16 7.31
CA SER A 124 -3.00 -9.42 8.49
C SER A 124 -1.63 -9.92 8.98
N GLN A 125 -1.42 -11.25 8.96
CA GLN A 125 -0.16 -11.87 9.37
C GLN A 125 0.98 -11.52 8.41
N VAL A 126 0.78 -11.66 7.10
CA VAL A 126 1.75 -11.35 6.05
C VAL A 126 2.13 -9.88 6.08
N LEU A 127 1.15 -8.97 6.13
CA LEU A 127 1.42 -7.53 6.18
C LEU A 127 2.23 -7.16 7.42
N SER A 128 1.93 -7.77 8.59
CA SER A 128 2.72 -7.55 9.80
C SER A 128 4.15 -8.08 9.68
N MET A 129 4.36 -9.20 8.99
CA MET A 129 5.70 -9.78 8.76
C MET A 129 6.51 -8.96 7.75
N LEU A 130 5.86 -8.38 6.75
CA LEU A 130 6.47 -7.53 5.73
C LEU A 130 6.69 -6.08 6.20
N ASN A 131 5.95 -5.60 7.21
CA ASN A 131 6.04 -4.21 7.65
C ASN A 131 7.48 -3.73 7.88
N PRO A 132 8.37 -4.45 8.61
CA PRO A 132 9.74 -3.99 8.83
C PRO A 132 10.56 -3.80 7.55
N LEU A 133 10.32 -4.61 6.51
CA LEU A 133 11.01 -4.49 5.23
C LEU A 133 10.59 -3.22 4.50
N PHE A 134 9.28 -2.98 4.38
CA PHE A 134 8.77 -1.85 3.62
C PHE A 134 8.76 -0.53 4.41
N GLU A 135 8.73 -0.59 5.74
CA GLU A 135 8.71 0.59 6.62
C GLU A 135 9.97 1.45 6.42
N GLY A 136 11.13 0.81 6.26
CA GLY A 136 12.39 1.49 6.00
C GLY A 136 12.44 2.18 4.63
N GLY A 137 11.58 1.79 3.69
CA GLY A 137 11.56 2.21 2.29
C GLY A 137 12.35 1.25 1.39
N ILE A 138 11.89 1.06 0.16
CA ILE A 138 12.54 0.20 -0.84
C ILE A 138 13.43 1.07 -1.75
N TYR A 139 14.60 0.57 -2.13
CA TYR A 139 15.47 1.29 -3.06
C TYR A 139 14.79 1.44 -4.42
N GLY A 140 14.93 2.61 -5.06
CA GLY A 140 14.36 2.89 -6.38
C GLY A 140 12.84 3.14 -6.39
N SER A 141 12.18 3.16 -5.23
CA SER A 141 10.75 3.43 -5.15
C SER A 141 10.42 4.92 -5.12
N HIS A 142 9.23 5.27 -5.62
CA HIS A 142 8.64 6.61 -5.48
C HIS A 142 7.62 6.60 -4.34
N GLU A 143 7.58 7.66 -3.53
CA GLU A 143 6.72 7.73 -2.34
C GLU A 143 5.79 8.94 -2.40
N SER A 144 4.49 8.69 -2.40
CA SER A 144 3.46 9.71 -2.25
C SER A 144 2.91 9.72 -0.83
N TYR A 145 2.42 10.88 -0.40
CA TYR A 145 1.95 11.11 0.96
C TYR A 145 0.63 11.86 0.95
N SER A 146 -0.25 11.50 1.89
CA SER A 146 -1.37 12.36 2.26
C SER A 146 -1.48 12.49 3.76
N MET A 147 -2.05 13.61 4.22
CA MET A 147 -2.38 13.86 5.62
C MET A 147 -3.76 14.46 5.73
N GLU A 148 -4.46 14.12 6.81
CA GLU A 148 -5.74 14.71 7.16
C GLU A 148 -5.83 14.95 8.66
N ALA A 149 -6.31 16.14 9.03
CA ALA A 149 -6.55 16.51 10.42
C ALA A 149 -8.03 16.33 10.77
N GLU A 150 -8.36 15.22 11.43
CA GLU A 150 -9.73 14.88 11.82
C GLU A 150 -9.81 14.63 13.34
N ASN A 151 -10.86 15.16 13.99
CA ASN A 151 -11.18 14.90 15.40
C ASN A 151 -10.02 15.14 16.39
N GLY A 152 -9.12 16.09 16.07
CA GLY A 152 -7.95 16.39 16.90
C GLY A 152 -6.81 15.40 16.77
N HIS A 153 -6.77 14.62 15.69
CA HIS A 153 -5.67 13.74 15.31
C HIS A 153 -5.21 14.06 13.89
N LEU A 154 -3.90 13.96 13.66
CA LEU A 154 -3.32 14.02 12.34
C LEU A 154 -2.96 12.60 11.91
N THR A 155 -3.65 12.10 10.88
CA THR A 155 -3.39 10.81 10.27
C THR A 155 -2.89 11.03 8.85
N GLY A 156 -2.35 9.98 8.25
CA GLY A 156 -1.94 10.06 6.86
C GLY A 156 -1.84 8.71 6.18
N LYS A 157 -1.53 8.77 4.89
CA LYS A 157 -1.23 7.59 4.07
C LYS A 157 0.11 7.80 3.38
N LYS A 158 0.85 6.70 3.20
CA LYS A 158 1.99 6.64 2.28
C LYS A 158 1.73 5.56 1.25
N ILE A 159 1.95 5.87 -0.02
CA ILE A 159 2.00 4.85 -1.08
C ILE A 159 3.43 4.83 -1.61
N THR A 160 4.04 3.66 -1.56
CA THR A 160 5.36 3.44 -2.16
C THR A 160 5.18 2.60 -3.42
N THR A 161 5.64 3.11 -4.55
CA THR A 161 5.52 2.48 -5.87
C THR A 161 6.89 2.05 -6.38
N LEU A 162 7.02 0.79 -6.81
CA LEU A 162 8.19 0.23 -7.46
C LEU A 162 7.73 -0.60 -8.67
N GLY A 163 7.92 -0.07 -9.88
CA GLY A 163 7.37 -0.69 -11.08
C GLY A 163 5.85 -0.82 -10.97
N SER A 164 5.32 -2.03 -11.10
CA SER A 164 3.89 -2.34 -10.90
C SER A 164 3.54 -2.67 -9.44
N MET A 165 4.50 -2.76 -8.52
CA MET A 165 4.24 -3.05 -7.11
C MET A 165 3.88 -1.76 -6.36
N GLN A 166 2.85 -1.82 -5.52
CA GLN A 166 2.48 -0.74 -4.62
C GLN A 166 2.29 -1.24 -3.18
N SER A 167 2.93 -0.57 -2.22
CA SER A 167 2.70 -0.82 -0.79
C SER A 167 2.04 0.38 -0.13
N PHE A 168 0.97 0.15 0.62
CA PHE A 168 0.14 1.18 1.23
C PHE A 168 0.29 1.16 2.74
N PHE A 169 0.51 2.34 3.31
CA PHE A 169 0.68 2.52 4.74
C PHE A 169 -0.36 3.45 5.31
N GLU A 170 -0.84 3.12 6.50
CA GLU A 170 -1.44 4.08 7.42
C GLU A 170 -0.34 4.71 8.26
N LEU A 171 -0.40 6.04 8.40
CA LEU A 171 0.55 6.84 9.15
C LEU A 171 -0.12 7.49 10.36
N SER A 172 0.60 7.53 11.48
CA SER A 172 0.32 8.47 12.56
C SER A 172 1.51 9.41 12.74
N TYR A 173 1.25 10.64 13.14
CA TYR A 173 2.27 11.69 13.30
C TYR A 173 2.57 11.98 14.77
N ASN A 174 3.78 12.45 15.04
CA ASN A 174 4.21 12.85 16.40
C ASN A 174 3.44 14.08 16.94
N ARG A 175 2.73 14.80 16.06
CA ARG A 175 1.86 15.91 16.39
C ARG A 175 0.43 15.60 15.98
N SER A 176 -0.52 16.04 16.79
CA SER A 176 -1.96 15.93 16.51
C SER A 176 -2.52 17.05 15.63
N SER A 177 -1.75 18.14 15.48
CA SER A 177 -2.11 19.31 14.67
C SER A 177 -0.84 20.05 14.23
N VAL A 178 -0.91 20.73 13.09
CA VAL A 178 0.17 21.58 12.55
C VAL A 178 -0.42 22.93 12.21
N ALA A 179 0.13 24.01 12.76
CA ALA A 179 -0.16 25.37 12.35
C ALA A 179 0.85 25.85 11.30
N ILE A 180 0.50 26.87 10.51
CA ILE A 180 1.46 27.47 9.56
C ILE A 180 2.73 27.94 10.28
N LYS A 181 2.59 28.54 11.47
CA LYS A 181 3.73 28.97 12.31
C LYS A 181 4.66 27.84 12.77
N ASP A 182 4.21 26.58 12.72
CA ASP A 182 5.05 25.42 13.03
C ASP A 182 6.00 25.07 11.87
N LEU A 183 5.71 25.57 10.67
CA LEU A 183 6.43 25.29 9.42
C LEU A 183 7.23 26.50 8.95
N ILE A 184 6.69 27.71 9.07
CA ILE A 184 7.34 28.98 8.76
C ILE A 184 6.92 30.03 9.80
N ASP A 185 7.80 30.94 10.21
CA ASP A 185 7.51 31.84 11.36
C ASP A 185 6.21 32.64 11.22
N THR A 186 5.97 33.22 10.03
CA THR A 186 4.75 33.98 9.72
C THR A 186 4.35 33.81 8.27
N LEU A 187 3.05 33.85 7.99
CA LEU A 187 2.52 33.94 6.62
C LEU A 187 1.49 35.07 6.52
N PHE A 188 1.71 35.98 5.57
CA PHE A 188 0.74 37.02 5.24
C PHE A 188 0.27 36.88 3.80
N ILE A 189 -1.04 36.92 3.59
CA ILE A 189 -1.63 36.88 2.25
C ILE A 189 -2.39 38.18 1.92
N PRO A 190 -2.36 38.65 0.66
CA PRO A 190 -3.10 39.83 0.25
C PRO A 190 -4.58 39.51 0.01
N THR A 191 -5.47 40.32 0.57
CA THR A 191 -6.93 40.20 0.41
C THR A 191 -7.56 41.54 0.04
N TRP A 192 -8.75 41.49 -0.56
CA TRP A 192 -9.55 42.69 -0.83
C TRP A 192 -10.32 43.14 0.42
N ALA A 193 -9.96 44.29 0.98
CA ALA A 193 -10.71 44.95 2.04
C ALA A 193 -11.46 46.17 1.53
N ARG A 194 -12.62 46.47 2.14
CA ARG A 194 -13.31 47.75 1.96
C ARG A 194 -12.92 48.68 3.10
N ALA A 195 -12.28 49.81 2.80
CA ALA A 195 -11.85 50.78 3.80
C ALA A 195 -12.28 52.21 3.42
N GLY A 196 -12.61 53.02 4.43
CA GLY A 196 -13.02 54.43 4.28
C GLY A 196 -14.32 54.77 5.00
N LEU A 197 -14.34 55.91 5.72
CA LEU A 197 -15.50 56.39 6.49
C LEU A 197 -16.58 57.06 5.61
N ILE A 198 -16.22 57.53 4.41
CA ILE A 198 -17.09 58.37 3.54
C ILE A 198 -17.34 57.70 2.16
N SER A 199 -16.32 57.07 1.56
CA SER A 199 -16.49 56.19 0.40
C SER A 199 -15.75 54.88 0.65
N LYS A 200 -16.40 53.74 0.38
CA LYS A 200 -15.82 52.41 0.58
C LYS A 200 -14.92 52.11 -0.62
N GLU A 201 -13.64 52.47 -0.53
CA GLU A 201 -12.64 52.11 -1.54
C GLU A 201 -12.19 50.65 -1.33
N LYS A 202 -12.01 49.91 -2.43
CA LYS A 202 -11.31 48.62 -2.39
C LYS A 202 -9.81 48.90 -2.18
N LYS A 203 -9.22 48.30 -1.15
CA LYS A 203 -7.80 48.34 -0.86
C LYS A 203 -7.29 46.95 -0.56
N ILE A 204 -6.02 46.71 -0.88
CA ILE A 204 -5.33 45.47 -0.51
C ILE A 204 -5.00 45.55 0.99
N LYS A 205 -5.31 44.47 1.71
CA LYS A 205 -4.95 44.28 3.13
C LYS A 205 -4.19 42.97 3.26
N MET A 206 -3.09 42.98 4.01
CA MET A 206 -2.39 41.76 4.38
C MET A 206 -3.10 41.10 5.56
N GLU A 207 -3.50 39.84 5.39
CA GLU A 207 -4.10 39.00 6.43
C GLU A 207 -3.04 38.04 6.97
N ASP A 208 -2.90 37.97 8.29
CA ASP A 208 -1.99 37.05 8.96
C ASP A 208 -2.67 35.67 9.11
N LEU A 209 -2.07 34.64 8.52
CA LEU A 209 -2.58 33.28 8.57
C LEU A 209 -1.74 32.35 9.45
N SER A 210 -0.79 32.86 10.22
CA SER A 210 0.21 32.04 10.93
C SER A 210 -0.42 31.02 11.91
N GLU A 211 -1.63 31.31 12.42
CA GLU A 211 -2.39 30.43 13.32
C GLU A 211 -3.36 29.47 12.62
N TYR A 212 -3.40 29.45 11.28
CA TYR A 212 -4.22 28.51 10.52
C TYR A 212 -3.66 27.11 10.68
N LEU A 213 -4.56 26.14 10.81
CA LEU A 213 -4.26 24.74 11.06
C LEU A 213 -4.41 23.94 9.78
N LEU A 214 -3.48 23.02 9.56
CA LEU A 214 -3.52 22.05 8.48
C LEU A 214 -4.84 21.28 8.54
N LYS A 215 -5.50 21.15 7.39
CA LYS A 215 -6.72 20.36 7.19
C LYS A 215 -6.44 19.12 6.37
N SER A 216 -5.85 19.31 5.19
CA SER A 216 -5.46 18.24 4.29
C SER A 216 -4.15 18.59 3.61
N PHE A 217 -3.42 17.55 3.22
CA PHE A 217 -2.22 17.64 2.40
C PHE A 217 -2.16 16.41 1.51
N GLU A 218 -1.80 16.62 0.24
CA GLU A 218 -1.51 15.59 -0.73
C GLU A 218 -0.21 15.96 -1.44
N TYR A 219 0.66 14.97 -1.60
CA TYR A 219 1.91 15.06 -2.34
C TYR A 219 2.08 13.81 -3.16
N ASP A 220 2.27 13.96 -4.47
CA ASP A 220 2.31 12.85 -5.42
C ASP A 220 3.65 12.08 -5.41
N GLY A 221 4.66 12.59 -4.70
CA GLY A 221 6.01 12.03 -4.70
C GLY A 221 6.96 12.66 -5.70
N ASN A 222 6.50 13.67 -6.45
CA ASN A 222 7.29 14.43 -7.40
C ASN A 222 7.15 15.94 -7.14
N GLU A 223 6.30 16.63 -7.91
CA GLU A 223 6.16 18.09 -7.92
C GLU A 223 4.77 18.56 -7.48
N TYR A 224 3.75 17.70 -7.57
CA TYR A 224 2.38 18.09 -7.24
C TYR A 224 2.16 18.07 -5.73
N VAL A 225 1.77 19.22 -5.18
CA VAL A 225 1.31 19.37 -3.80
C VAL A 225 -0.02 20.09 -3.77
N GLU A 226 -0.99 19.54 -3.05
CA GLU A 226 -2.22 20.23 -2.68
C GLU A 226 -2.33 20.29 -1.16
N VAL A 227 -2.49 21.49 -0.61
CA VAL A 227 -2.64 21.68 0.83
C VAL A 227 -3.78 22.63 1.14
N SER A 228 -4.54 22.28 2.19
CA SER A 228 -5.56 23.13 2.76
C SER A 228 -5.29 23.42 4.23
N PHE A 229 -5.44 24.68 4.61
CA PHE A 229 -5.42 25.14 5.99
C PHE A 229 -6.73 25.85 6.32
N SER A 230 -7.18 25.80 7.56
CA SER A 230 -8.30 26.62 8.04
C SER A 230 -7.99 27.28 9.37
N ASN A 231 -8.67 28.38 9.65
CA ASN A 231 -8.66 28.90 11.01
C ASN A 231 -9.40 27.94 11.97
N LYS A 232 -9.32 28.21 13.28
CA LYS A 232 -9.94 27.37 14.32
C LYS A 232 -11.47 27.26 14.23
N LYS A 233 -12.13 28.22 13.61
CA LYS A 233 -13.59 28.22 13.43
C LYS A 233 -14.03 27.51 12.15
N ALA A 234 -13.08 27.20 11.25
CA ALA A 234 -13.32 26.66 9.92
C ALA A 234 -14.27 27.53 9.07
N ASP A 235 -14.31 28.85 9.31
CA ASP A 235 -15.06 29.82 8.51
C ASP A 235 -14.18 30.55 7.48
N HIS A 236 -12.87 30.35 7.56
CA HIS A 236 -11.89 30.83 6.58
C HIS A 236 -10.87 29.74 6.25
N SER A 237 -10.45 29.67 4.99
CA SER A 237 -9.54 28.64 4.48
C SER A 237 -8.53 29.17 3.47
N LEU A 238 -7.32 28.62 3.53
CA LEU A 238 -6.26 28.80 2.55
C LEU A 238 -6.05 27.46 1.84
N MET A 239 -6.10 27.45 0.51
CA MET A 239 -5.70 26.32 -0.32
C MET A 239 -4.50 26.75 -1.17
N ILE A 240 -3.48 25.90 -1.22
CA ILE A 240 -2.32 26.07 -2.09
C ILE A 240 -2.21 24.80 -2.94
N ILE A 241 -2.17 24.98 -4.26
CA ILE A 241 -1.83 23.94 -5.22
C ILE A 241 -0.50 24.35 -5.86
N SER A 242 0.47 23.44 -5.85
CA SER A 242 1.79 23.59 -6.46
C SER A 242 1.97 22.46 -7.46
N ASP A 243 2.39 22.76 -8.67
CA ASP A 243 2.82 21.78 -9.68
C ASP A 243 4.06 22.33 -10.38
N GLY A 244 5.22 21.91 -9.89
CA GLY A 244 6.52 22.47 -10.29
C GLY A 244 6.62 23.95 -9.89
N ASP A 245 6.87 24.81 -10.88
CA ASP A 245 6.96 26.26 -10.69
C ASP A 245 5.59 26.98 -10.71
N GLU A 246 4.49 26.25 -10.95
CA GLU A 246 3.14 26.80 -11.02
C GLU A 246 2.43 26.73 -9.67
N TYR A 247 1.93 27.89 -9.20
CA TYR A 247 1.18 27.99 -7.95
C TYR A 247 -0.24 28.51 -8.19
N SER A 248 -1.19 27.91 -7.50
CA SER A 248 -2.53 28.46 -7.25
C SER A 248 -2.70 28.68 -5.75
N VAL A 249 -2.86 29.94 -5.33
CA VAL A 249 -3.09 30.30 -3.93
C VAL A 249 -4.48 30.88 -3.79
N ILE A 250 -5.36 30.13 -3.14
CA ILE A 250 -6.78 30.46 -3.00
C ILE A 250 -7.09 30.72 -1.53
N PHE A 251 -7.65 31.89 -1.23
CA PHE A 251 -8.12 32.22 0.11
C PHE A 251 -9.63 32.47 0.11
N ASP A 252 -10.35 31.70 0.93
CA ASP A 252 -11.81 31.53 0.97
C ASP A 252 -12.40 31.12 -0.39
N ASP A 253 -12.58 32.08 -1.30
CA ASP A 253 -13.08 31.90 -2.68
C ASP A 253 -12.31 32.77 -3.69
N THR A 254 -11.24 33.43 -3.26
CA THR A 254 -10.45 34.34 -4.09
C THR A 254 -9.13 33.69 -4.45
N ASP A 255 -8.93 33.45 -5.75
CA ASP A 255 -7.64 33.09 -6.31
C ASP A 255 -6.73 34.32 -6.34
N ILE A 256 -5.76 34.35 -5.42
CA ILE A 256 -4.79 35.44 -5.25
C ILE A 256 -3.83 35.48 -6.45
N THR A 257 -3.45 34.32 -6.95
CA THR A 257 -2.52 34.13 -8.06
C THR A 257 -3.11 34.55 -9.41
N ALA A 258 -4.42 34.39 -9.59
CA ALA A 258 -5.13 34.84 -10.79
C ALA A 258 -5.48 36.34 -10.79
N ASP A 259 -5.50 37.02 -9.63
CA ASP A 259 -5.75 38.46 -9.54
C ASP A 259 -4.42 39.26 -9.67
N PRO A 260 -4.20 40.03 -10.76
CA PRO A 260 -2.93 40.72 -10.98
C PRO A 260 -2.55 41.77 -9.93
N ALA A 261 -3.52 42.29 -9.18
CA ALA A 261 -3.26 43.26 -8.12
C ALA A 261 -2.84 42.56 -6.82
N LEU A 262 -3.51 41.45 -6.47
CA LEU A 262 -3.14 40.65 -5.31
C LEU A 262 -1.84 39.89 -5.53
N PHE A 263 -1.63 39.31 -6.72
CA PHE A 263 -0.42 38.58 -7.10
C PHE A 263 0.87 39.42 -6.97
N LYS A 264 0.80 40.74 -7.17
CA LYS A 264 1.96 41.62 -6.97
C LYS A 264 2.34 41.83 -5.50
N SER A 265 1.47 41.42 -4.59
CA SER A 265 1.61 41.65 -3.15
C SER A 265 1.78 40.36 -2.34
N ILE A 266 1.75 39.19 -2.99
CA ILE A 266 2.06 37.90 -2.36
C ILE A 266 3.56 37.60 -2.49
N THR A 267 4.14 36.96 -1.47
CA THR A 267 5.52 36.47 -1.48
C THR A 267 5.53 34.99 -1.85
N LEU A 268 5.87 34.65 -3.09
CA LEU A 268 5.87 33.23 -3.52
C LEU A 268 6.98 32.43 -2.83
N GLU A 269 8.09 33.06 -2.43
CA GLU A 269 9.16 32.39 -1.69
C GLU A 269 8.69 31.89 -0.31
N GLU A 270 7.76 32.59 0.34
CA GLU A 270 7.17 32.15 1.61
C GLU A 270 6.20 30.98 1.40
N ILE A 271 5.45 30.98 0.29
CA ILE A 271 4.56 29.88 -0.11
C ILE A 271 5.36 28.62 -0.43
N ASP A 272 6.42 28.75 -1.23
CA ASP A 272 7.32 27.65 -1.56
C ASP A 272 7.98 27.07 -0.30
N SER A 273 8.50 27.92 0.59
CA SER A 273 9.06 27.50 1.87
C SER A 273 8.04 26.73 2.74
N LEU A 274 6.80 27.20 2.81
CA LEU A 274 5.71 26.50 3.51
C LEU A 274 5.44 25.11 2.92
N VAL A 275 5.31 25.03 1.58
CA VAL A 275 5.05 23.77 0.86
C VAL A 275 6.19 22.78 1.09
N ASN A 276 7.44 23.21 0.92
CA ASN A 276 8.63 22.38 1.12
C ASN A 276 8.73 21.89 2.57
N ASN A 277 8.53 22.77 3.56
CA ASN A 277 8.56 22.38 4.97
C ASN A 277 7.43 21.41 5.33
N LEU A 278 6.29 21.47 4.64
CA LEU A 278 5.19 20.53 4.83
C LEU A 278 5.47 19.15 4.21
N VAL A 279 6.10 19.09 3.04
CA VAL A 279 6.60 17.83 2.43
C VAL A 279 7.59 17.15 3.37
N GLU A 280 8.55 17.91 3.91
CA GLU A 280 9.52 17.42 4.88
C GLU A 280 8.83 16.97 6.19
N PHE A 281 7.83 17.74 6.65
CA PHE A 281 7.02 17.33 7.80
C PHE A 281 6.34 15.97 7.56
N ALA A 282 5.70 15.78 6.41
CA ALA A 282 5.01 14.55 6.04
C ALA A 282 5.96 13.34 6.02
N ARG A 283 7.20 13.52 5.55
CA ARG A 283 8.21 12.46 5.46
C ARG A 283 8.82 12.08 6.81
N TYR A 284 9.14 13.08 7.63
CA TYR A 284 10.03 12.89 8.79
C TYR A 284 9.35 12.96 10.16
N ASN A 285 8.12 13.49 10.27
CA ASN A 285 7.41 13.59 11.57
C ASN A 285 6.47 12.40 11.87
N ILE A 286 6.67 11.28 11.18
CA ILE A 286 5.87 10.07 11.35
C ILE A 286 6.23 9.38 12.68
N ALA A 287 5.22 9.13 13.51
CA ALA A 287 5.32 8.39 14.76
C ALA A 287 5.24 6.88 14.55
N SER A 288 4.36 6.41 13.66
CA SER A 288 4.24 5.01 13.30
C SER A 288 3.79 4.82 11.86
N ARG A 289 4.23 3.70 11.27
CA ARG A 289 3.86 3.24 9.94
C ARG A 289 3.26 1.85 10.07
N LYS A 290 2.11 1.63 9.45
CA LYS A 290 1.48 0.31 9.41
C LYS A 290 1.16 -0.04 7.96
N LEU A 291 1.83 -1.07 7.44
CA LEU A 291 1.53 -1.65 6.15
C LEU A 291 0.12 -2.26 6.18
N VAL A 292 -0.77 -1.77 5.31
CA VAL A 292 -2.18 -2.19 5.26
C VAL A 292 -2.58 -2.85 3.95
N ASN A 293 -1.80 -2.65 2.89
CA ASN A 293 -2.04 -3.31 1.62
C ASN A 293 -0.74 -3.46 0.82
N LEU A 294 -0.68 -4.49 0.00
CA LEU A 294 0.38 -4.75 -0.96
C LEU A 294 -0.27 -5.19 -2.28
N MET A 295 0.05 -4.50 -3.37
CA MET A 295 -0.46 -4.78 -4.70
C MET A 295 0.66 -5.21 -5.63
N ALA A 296 0.33 -6.18 -6.49
CA ALA A 296 1.13 -6.60 -7.63
C ALA A 296 0.32 -6.27 -8.89
N GLY A 297 0.70 -5.18 -9.58
CA GLY A 297 -0.16 -4.60 -10.60
C GLY A 297 -1.47 -4.08 -9.99
N ASP A 298 -2.60 -4.52 -10.54
CA ASP A 298 -3.94 -4.10 -10.11
C ASP A 298 -4.56 -5.05 -9.07
N GLU A 299 -3.87 -6.13 -8.70
CA GLU A 299 -4.38 -7.14 -7.77
C GLU A 299 -3.72 -7.04 -6.39
N ASN A 300 -4.45 -7.47 -5.36
CA ASN A 300 -3.86 -7.60 -4.02
C ASN A 300 -2.98 -8.85 -3.98
N ALA A 301 -1.68 -8.65 -3.79
CA ALA A 301 -0.66 -9.70 -3.86
C ALA A 301 -0.93 -10.88 -2.92
N ILE A 302 -1.61 -10.66 -1.80
CA ILE A 302 -1.95 -11.71 -0.84
C ILE A 302 -3.09 -12.57 -1.35
N PHE A 303 -4.11 -11.95 -1.96
CA PHE A 303 -5.28 -12.68 -2.48
C PHE A 303 -5.00 -13.34 -3.83
N SER A 304 -4.07 -12.81 -4.62
CA SER A 304 -3.61 -13.37 -5.89
C SER A 304 -2.47 -14.39 -5.75
N ASN A 305 -1.85 -14.49 -4.57
CA ASN A 305 -0.64 -15.29 -4.28
C ASN A 305 0.60 -14.85 -5.08
N GLU A 306 0.85 -13.54 -5.09
CA GLU A 306 1.93 -12.87 -5.80
C GLU A 306 2.91 -12.16 -4.84
N ILE A 307 2.94 -12.55 -3.55
CA ILE A 307 3.89 -11.97 -2.59
C ILE A 307 5.32 -12.34 -2.98
N PHE A 308 5.54 -13.55 -3.46
CA PHE A 308 6.82 -13.98 -4.02
C PHE A 308 7.27 -13.06 -5.17
N ASP A 309 6.37 -12.67 -6.08
CA ASP A 309 6.68 -11.74 -7.17
C ASP A 309 7.03 -10.34 -6.65
N CYS A 310 6.33 -9.84 -5.62
CA CYS A 310 6.71 -8.60 -4.93
C CYS A 310 8.12 -8.69 -4.33
N LEU A 311 8.48 -9.80 -3.70
CA LEU A 311 9.82 -10.00 -3.12
C LEU A 311 10.91 -10.09 -4.20
N LYS A 312 10.61 -10.64 -5.37
CA LYS A 312 11.53 -10.61 -6.53
C LYS A 312 11.79 -9.19 -7.01
N ALA A 313 10.75 -8.36 -7.13
CA ALA A 313 10.92 -6.95 -7.51
C ALA A 313 11.83 -6.18 -6.53
N VAL A 314 11.71 -6.46 -5.23
CA VAL A 314 12.64 -5.89 -4.22
C VAL A 314 14.06 -6.45 -4.40
N ALA A 315 14.20 -7.76 -4.62
CA ALA A 315 15.50 -8.39 -4.85
C ALA A 315 16.24 -7.81 -6.06
N GLU A 316 15.52 -7.51 -7.15
CA GLU A 316 16.09 -6.87 -8.34
C GLU A 316 16.73 -5.52 -8.00
N GLN A 317 16.04 -4.66 -7.24
CA GLN A 317 16.61 -3.37 -6.80
C GLN A 317 17.84 -3.54 -5.92
N TYR A 318 17.84 -4.57 -5.06
CA TYR A 318 18.96 -4.82 -4.16
C TYR A 318 20.16 -5.43 -4.90
N SER A 319 19.91 -6.19 -5.97
CA SER A 319 20.94 -6.85 -6.79
C SER A 319 21.92 -5.85 -7.42
N ASP A 320 21.44 -4.68 -7.83
CA ASP A 320 22.27 -3.61 -8.39
C ASP A 320 23.26 -3.08 -7.36
N ILE A 321 22.82 -2.90 -6.12
CA ILE A 321 23.65 -2.43 -5.00
C ILE A 321 24.66 -3.51 -4.61
N ILE A 322 24.22 -4.78 -4.53
CA ILE A 322 25.12 -5.92 -4.26
C ILE A 322 26.20 -6.01 -5.33
N THR A 323 25.85 -5.86 -6.60
CA THR A 323 26.79 -5.89 -7.73
C THR A 323 27.83 -4.78 -7.59
N GLN A 324 27.41 -3.55 -7.29
CA GLN A 324 28.35 -2.45 -7.06
C GLN A 324 29.24 -2.68 -5.84
N CYS A 325 28.72 -3.20 -4.73
CA CYS A 325 29.51 -3.60 -3.58
C CYS A 325 30.58 -4.63 -3.96
N ARG A 326 30.27 -5.59 -4.83
CA ARG A 326 31.21 -6.63 -5.28
C ARG A 326 32.27 -6.11 -6.25
N GLU A 327 31.89 -5.23 -7.17
CA GLU A 327 32.80 -4.65 -8.15
C GLU A 327 33.83 -3.72 -7.50
N ARG A 328 33.36 -2.90 -6.56
CA ARG A 328 34.16 -1.92 -5.81
C ARG A 328 34.81 -2.50 -4.55
N GLY A 329 34.42 -3.72 -4.18
CA GLY A 329 34.88 -4.40 -2.97
C GLY A 329 36.17 -5.20 -3.15
N TYR A 330 36.97 -5.27 -2.09
CA TYR A 330 38.21 -6.04 -2.02
C TYR A 330 37.97 -7.55 -1.83
N VAL A 331 36.91 -7.93 -1.11
CA VAL A 331 36.59 -9.32 -0.77
C VAL A 331 35.38 -9.78 -1.59
N LYS A 332 35.58 -10.65 -2.58
CA LYS A 332 34.51 -11.09 -3.51
C LYS A 332 33.42 -11.95 -2.86
N GLY A 333 33.70 -12.53 -1.70
CA GLY A 333 32.75 -13.31 -0.90
C GLY A 333 31.82 -12.47 -0.02
N GLU A 334 32.13 -11.18 0.16
CA GLU A 334 31.42 -10.29 1.07
C GLU A 334 30.67 -9.19 0.32
N ILE A 335 29.63 -8.68 0.96
CA ILE A 335 28.97 -7.43 0.59
C ILE A 335 29.30 -6.46 1.72
N THR A 336 30.03 -5.38 1.40
CA THR A 336 30.60 -4.49 2.42
C THR A 336 30.32 -3.02 2.10
N ILE A 337 29.89 -2.27 3.10
CA ILE A 337 29.73 -0.81 3.05
C ILE A 337 30.57 -0.14 4.15
N LYS A 338 30.86 1.14 3.94
CA LYS A 338 31.54 2.01 4.91
C LYS A 338 30.57 3.02 5.49
N ILE A 339 30.70 3.25 6.79
CA ILE A 339 29.91 4.20 7.56
C ILE A 339 30.88 5.25 8.12
N GLU A 340 30.64 6.52 7.79
CA GLU A 340 31.37 7.66 8.33
C GLU A 340 30.47 8.44 9.29
N GLN A 341 30.88 8.52 10.55
CA GLN A 341 30.19 9.28 11.58
C GLN A 341 30.55 10.77 11.48
N GLU A 342 29.78 11.62 12.16
CA GLU A 342 29.97 13.08 12.14
C GLU A 342 31.31 13.52 12.74
N ASP A 343 31.88 12.72 13.65
CA ASP A 343 33.20 12.95 14.24
C ASP A 343 34.37 12.49 13.35
N GLY A 344 34.07 12.01 12.13
CA GLY A 344 35.04 11.49 11.16
C GLY A 344 35.43 10.03 11.40
N THR A 345 34.88 9.36 12.41
CA THR A 345 35.11 7.92 12.63
C THR A 345 34.56 7.12 11.46
N ARG A 346 35.38 6.23 10.89
CA ARG A 346 35.00 5.33 9.80
C ARG A 346 34.95 3.89 10.28
N THR A 347 33.82 3.23 10.06
CA THR A 347 33.62 1.80 10.32
C THR A 347 33.17 1.09 9.05
N GLU A 348 33.32 -0.23 9.02
CA GLU A 348 32.85 -1.10 7.95
C GLU A 348 31.76 -2.02 8.50
N LYS A 349 30.74 -2.27 7.68
CA LYS A 349 29.71 -3.28 7.94
C LYS A 349 29.63 -4.20 6.74
N TYR A 350 29.59 -5.50 6.99
CA TYR A 350 29.58 -6.52 5.94
C TYR A 350 28.66 -7.68 6.26
N VAL A 351 28.37 -8.48 5.24
CA VAL A 351 27.70 -9.77 5.34
C VAL A 351 28.30 -10.73 4.32
N ASP A 352 28.47 -11.99 4.71
CA ASP A 352 28.95 -13.05 3.82
C ASP A 352 27.87 -13.45 2.82
N ARG A 353 28.21 -13.53 1.54
CA ARG A 353 27.26 -13.99 0.51
C ARG A 353 26.77 -15.41 0.78
N SER A 354 27.65 -16.27 1.31
CA SER A 354 27.27 -17.64 1.69
C SER A 354 26.26 -17.67 2.84
N GLU A 355 26.31 -16.71 3.77
CA GLU A 355 25.32 -16.61 4.85
C GLU A 355 23.93 -16.35 4.26
N ILE A 356 23.82 -15.37 3.35
CA ILE A 356 22.57 -15.03 2.67
C ILE A 356 22.08 -16.21 1.83
N PHE A 357 22.97 -16.80 1.01
CA PHE A 357 22.62 -17.92 0.16
C PHE A 357 22.09 -19.11 0.96
N ASN A 358 22.77 -19.50 2.05
CA ASN A 358 22.35 -20.63 2.87
C ASN A 358 20.95 -20.40 3.43
N ARG A 359 20.69 -19.22 4.00
CA ARG A 359 19.38 -18.85 4.57
C ARG A 359 18.25 -18.88 3.53
N LEU A 360 18.52 -18.41 2.31
CA LEU A 360 17.53 -18.45 1.23
C LEU A 360 17.34 -19.87 0.69
N SER A 361 18.42 -20.66 0.57
CA SER A 361 18.34 -22.03 0.06
C SER A 361 17.50 -22.97 0.93
N GLU A 362 17.40 -22.69 2.23
CA GLU A 362 16.53 -23.41 3.17
C GLU A 362 15.04 -23.26 2.83
N LEU A 363 14.67 -22.22 2.05
CA LEU A 363 13.30 -21.96 1.60
C LEU A 363 12.93 -22.73 0.31
N GLY A 364 13.84 -23.55 -0.22
CA GLY A 364 13.59 -24.34 -1.42
C GLY A 364 13.72 -23.54 -2.72
N SER A 365 12.91 -23.85 -3.72
CA SER A 365 13.05 -23.28 -5.08
C SER A 365 12.86 -21.77 -5.12
N GLU A 366 11.89 -21.23 -4.38
CA GLU A 366 11.61 -19.78 -4.31
C GLU A 366 12.80 -19.03 -3.71
N GLY A 367 13.36 -19.54 -2.63
CA GLY A 367 14.54 -18.95 -2.02
C GLY A 367 15.79 -19.03 -2.92
N LEU A 368 15.98 -20.15 -3.64
CA LEU A 368 17.06 -20.28 -4.61
C LEU A 368 16.92 -19.28 -5.77
N GLU A 369 15.70 -19.02 -6.24
CA GLU A 369 15.43 -18.01 -7.27
C GLU A 369 15.77 -16.60 -6.77
N ILE A 370 15.36 -16.22 -5.57
CA ILE A 370 15.73 -14.93 -4.94
C ILE A 370 17.26 -14.83 -4.80
N ALA A 371 17.92 -15.91 -4.36
CA ALA A 371 19.38 -15.94 -4.22
C ALA A 371 20.09 -15.74 -5.57
N GLY A 372 19.52 -16.30 -6.64
CA GLY A 372 19.96 -16.08 -8.02
C GLY A 372 19.82 -14.62 -8.45
N ILE A 373 18.65 -14.00 -8.22
CA ILE A 373 18.38 -12.59 -8.53
C ILE A 373 19.36 -11.68 -7.78
N LEU A 374 19.57 -11.90 -6.48
CA LEU A 374 20.52 -11.14 -5.68
C LEU A 374 21.99 -11.37 -6.10
N GLY A 375 22.29 -12.41 -6.87
CA GLY A 375 23.66 -12.76 -7.26
C GLY A 375 24.52 -13.24 -6.09
N VAL A 376 23.93 -13.85 -5.06
CA VAL A 376 24.63 -14.31 -3.85
C VAL A 376 25.03 -15.78 -3.88
N GLU A 377 24.76 -16.49 -4.98
CA GLU A 377 25.15 -17.88 -5.18
C GLU A 377 26.62 -18.14 -4.87
N SER A 378 26.88 -19.31 -4.25
CA SER A 378 28.20 -19.71 -3.79
C SER A 378 29.22 -19.62 -4.93
N TYR A 379 30.24 -18.78 -4.74
CA TYR A 379 31.40 -18.74 -5.63
C TYR A 379 32.11 -20.09 -5.50
N LYS A 380 32.14 -20.90 -6.57
CA LYS A 380 33.17 -21.93 -6.68
C LYS A 380 34.49 -21.18 -6.75
N SER A 381 35.29 -21.27 -5.69
CA SER A 381 36.69 -20.85 -5.78
C SER A 381 37.34 -21.73 -6.84
N ASP A 382 37.68 -21.15 -7.99
CA ASP A 382 38.65 -21.75 -8.87
C ASP A 382 39.91 -21.98 -8.03
N SER A 383 40.15 -23.25 -7.73
CA SER A 383 41.31 -23.73 -7.03
C SER A 383 42.47 -23.61 -8.01
N HIS A 384 43.35 -22.63 -7.79
CA HIS A 384 44.65 -22.57 -8.44
C HIS A 384 45.64 -23.50 -7.74
#